data_AF-A0A820KUW8-F1
#
_entry.id   AF-A0A820KUW8-F1
#
_cell.length_a   1.000
_cell.length_b   1.000
_cell.length_c   1.000
_cell.angle_alpha   90.00
_cell.angle_beta   90.00
_cell.angle_gamma   90.00
#
_symmetry.space_group_name_H-M   'P 1'
#
loop_
_entity.id
_entity.type
_entity.pdbx_description
1 polymer ?
#
loop_
_entity_poly.entity_id
_entity_poly.type
_entity_poly.pdbx_seq_one_letter_code
_entity_poly.pdbx_strand_id
1 'polypeptide(L)'
;MTFGGDFQYQNALANYKNLDKLIKYVNDQQINGSNVNVFYSTPSCYLYALNKVNRSWITKTDDFFPHAHHPHGFWTGYFTSRPALKRFERYSNNILQVIRQLNTFSNSQLRNQIFSLSEAMAIAQHHDAVSGTEKQHVANDYAQRLSTGIDAAVVRIF
;
A
#
# COMPACT_ATOMS: atom_id res chain seq x y z
N MET A 1 -5.66 18.51 -1.73
CA MET A 1 -4.25 18.60 -2.15
C MET A 1 -3.46 17.58 -1.35
N THR A 2 -2.62 16.78 -1.99
CA THR A 2 -1.68 15.87 -1.31
C THR A 2 -0.32 16.56 -1.25
N PHE A 3 0.18 16.83 -0.04
CA PHE A 3 1.47 17.48 0.16
C PHE A 3 2.49 16.43 0.60
N GLY A 4 3.36 16.00 -0.32
CA GLY A 4 4.32 14.92 -0.08
C GLY A 4 4.81 14.29 -1.37
N GLY A 5 5.52 13.18 -1.24
CA GLY A 5 6.09 12.37 -2.31
C GLY A 5 6.88 11.20 -1.73
N ASP A 6 7.56 10.44 -2.58
CA ASP A 6 8.33 9.27 -2.17
C ASP A 6 9.35 9.62 -1.08
N PHE A 7 9.25 8.92 0.06
CA PHE A 7 10.15 9.06 1.22
C PHE A 7 10.38 10.50 1.72
N GLN A 8 9.39 11.38 1.53
CA GLN A 8 9.39 12.75 2.07
C GLN A 8 9.17 12.76 3.59
N TYR A 9 9.26 13.95 4.20
CA TYR A 9 9.05 14.18 5.64
C TYR A 9 10.10 13.59 6.60
N GLN A 10 11.25 13.09 6.11
CA GLN A 10 12.38 12.74 6.97
C GLN A 10 12.84 13.93 7.84
N ASN A 11 12.79 15.15 7.28
CA ASN A 11 12.81 16.40 8.04
C ASN A 11 11.45 17.10 7.95
N ALA A 12 10.51 16.66 8.78
CA ALA A 12 9.15 17.18 8.80
C ALA A 12 9.08 18.68 9.14
N LEU A 13 9.99 19.19 9.96
CA LEU A 13 9.99 20.59 10.41
C LEU A 13 10.05 21.57 9.24
N ALA A 14 10.88 21.30 8.23
CA ALA A 14 10.98 22.15 7.05
C ALA A 14 9.65 22.23 6.28
N ASN A 15 8.94 21.10 6.16
CA ASN A 15 7.65 21.02 5.48
C ASN A 15 6.57 21.79 6.24
N TYR A 16 6.41 21.50 7.54
CA TYR A 16 5.42 22.16 8.38
C TYR A 16 5.66 23.66 8.52
N LYS A 17 6.92 24.10 8.68
CA LYS A 17 7.26 25.54 8.73
C LYS A 17 6.79 26.31 7.49
N ASN A 18 6.90 25.70 6.31
CA ASN A 18 6.46 26.33 5.07
C ASN A 18 4.94 26.24 4.88
N LEU A 19 4.32 25.11 5.26
CA LEU A 19 2.86 24.95 5.22
C LEU A 19 2.15 25.91 6.18
N ASP A 20 2.68 26.12 7.39
CA ASP A 20 2.11 27.07 8.36
C ASP A 20 2.10 28.50 7.80
N LYS A 21 3.20 28.90 7.15
CA LYS A 21 3.28 30.20 6.47
C LYS A 21 2.27 30.28 5.32
N LEU A 22 2.17 29.23 4.50
CA LEU A 22 1.23 29.19 3.38
C LEU A 22 -0.21 29.34 3.88
N ILE A 23 -0.61 28.55 4.88
CA ILE A 23 -1.94 28.60 5.50
C ILE A 23 -2.21 30.00 6.04
N LYS A 24 -1.28 30.56 6.81
CA LYS A 24 -1.43 31.92 7.36
C LYS A 24 -1.64 32.95 6.26
N TYR A 25 -0.69 33.07 5.34
CA TYR A 25 -0.72 34.17 4.37
C TYR A 25 -1.82 34.01 3.32
N VAL A 26 -2.23 32.79 2.96
CA VAL A 26 -3.37 32.58 2.06
C VAL A 26 -4.68 32.97 2.75
N ASN A 27 -4.87 32.58 4.01
CA ASN A 27 -6.09 32.90 4.74
C ASN A 27 -6.16 34.41 5.10
N ASP A 28 -5.02 35.06 5.34
CA ASP A 28 -4.97 36.52 5.57
C ASP A 28 -5.46 37.31 4.34
N GLN A 29 -5.30 36.78 3.11
CA GLN A 29 -5.83 37.42 1.88
C GLN A 29 -7.36 37.45 1.81
N GLN A 30 -8.07 36.77 2.71
CA GLN A 30 -9.53 36.93 2.82
C GLN A 30 -9.90 38.37 3.19
N ILE A 31 -9.03 39.11 3.90
CA ILE A 31 -9.21 40.56 4.16
C ILE A 31 -9.25 41.35 2.84
N ASN A 32 -8.51 40.90 1.84
CA ASN A 32 -8.45 41.49 0.50
C ASN A 32 -9.49 40.89 -0.46
N GLY A 33 -10.48 40.15 0.05
CA GLY A 33 -11.58 39.58 -0.74
C GLY A 33 -11.32 38.19 -1.35
N SER A 34 -10.26 37.49 -0.94
CA SER A 34 -10.07 36.08 -1.33
C SER A 34 -11.16 35.19 -0.72
N ASN A 35 -11.72 34.27 -1.53
CA ASN A 35 -12.68 33.25 -1.06
C ASN A 35 -12.00 31.90 -0.78
N VAL A 36 -10.68 31.87 -0.66
CA VAL A 36 -9.90 30.65 -0.45
C VAL A 36 -9.56 30.51 1.02
N ASN A 37 -9.92 29.36 1.62
CA ASN A 37 -9.51 28.96 2.96
C ASN A 37 -8.71 27.66 2.89
N VAL A 38 -7.50 27.66 3.46
CA VAL A 38 -6.57 26.53 3.49
C VAL A 38 -6.31 26.11 4.93
N PHE A 39 -6.26 24.81 5.18
CA PHE A 39 -6.00 24.25 6.50
C PHE A 39 -5.43 22.84 6.39
N TYR A 40 -4.76 22.35 7.44
CA TYR A 40 -4.34 20.95 7.51
C TYR A 40 -5.54 20.03 7.52
N SER A 41 -5.45 18.92 6.79
CA SER A 41 -6.55 17.98 6.66
C SER A 41 -6.04 16.56 6.50
N THR A 42 -6.98 15.62 6.51
CA THR A 42 -6.75 14.21 6.22
C THR A 42 -7.67 13.77 5.08
N PRO A 43 -7.38 12.65 4.39
CA PRO A 43 -8.26 12.11 3.36
C PRO A 43 -9.70 11.89 3.86
N SER A 44 -9.88 11.48 5.12
CA SER A 44 -11.20 11.30 5.72
C SER A 44 -11.96 12.61 5.93
N CYS A 45 -11.29 13.67 6.40
CA CYS A 45 -11.90 15.00 6.52
C CYS A 45 -12.31 15.56 5.16
N TYR A 46 -11.50 15.36 4.13
CA TYR A 46 -11.83 15.77 2.76
C TYR A 46 -13.07 15.03 2.23
N LEU A 47 -13.12 13.70 2.36
CA LEU A 47 -14.26 12.91 1.91
C LEU A 47 -15.54 13.25 2.68
N TYR A 48 -15.43 13.50 3.99
CA TYR A 48 -16.53 13.97 4.82
C TYR A 48 -17.09 15.32 4.33
N ALA A 49 -16.20 16.28 4.02
CA ALA A 49 -16.61 17.56 3.48
C ALA A 49 -17.28 17.41 2.11
N LEU A 50 -16.73 16.57 1.21
CA LEU A 50 -17.34 16.29 -0.10
C LEU A 50 -18.74 15.68 0.02
N ASN A 51 -18.93 14.73 0.93
CA ASN A 51 -20.23 14.10 1.15
C ASN A 51 -21.30 15.11 1.61
N LYS A 52 -20.92 16.16 2.35
CA LYS A 52 -21.82 17.25 2.76
C LYS A 52 -22.27 18.18 1.64
N VAL A 53 -21.57 18.22 0.51
CA VAL A 53 -21.92 19.12 -0.61
C VAL A 53 -23.23 18.71 -1.31
N ASN A 54 -23.85 17.59 -0.90
CA ASN A 54 -25.12 17.08 -1.41
C ASN A 54 -25.19 17.06 -2.95
N ARG A 55 -24.11 16.56 -3.55
CA ARG A 55 -23.93 16.47 -5.01
C ARG A 55 -24.16 15.04 -5.48
N SER A 56 -24.77 14.88 -6.65
CA SER A 56 -24.84 13.59 -7.35
C SER A 56 -23.50 13.26 -8.02
N TRP A 57 -23.06 12.01 -7.88
CA TRP A 57 -21.84 11.50 -8.49
C TRP A 57 -22.19 10.48 -9.58
N ILE A 58 -21.32 10.34 -10.58
CA ILE A 58 -21.47 9.31 -11.61
C ILE A 58 -21.14 7.93 -11.03
N THR A 59 -21.81 6.89 -11.53
CA THR A 59 -21.51 5.50 -11.19
C THR A 59 -20.46 4.94 -12.15
N LYS A 60 -19.49 4.19 -11.63
CA LYS A 60 -18.49 3.42 -12.40
C LYS A 60 -18.51 1.97 -11.90
N THR A 61 -18.54 1.01 -12.81
CA THR A 61 -18.73 -0.42 -12.49
C THR A 61 -17.51 -1.31 -12.79
N ASP A 62 -16.71 -0.95 -13.79
CA ASP A 62 -15.58 -1.79 -14.25
C ASP A 62 -14.26 -1.34 -13.62
N ASP A 63 -13.14 -1.92 -14.05
CA ASP A 63 -11.80 -1.59 -13.54
C ASP A 63 -11.15 -0.35 -14.21
N PHE A 64 -9.86 -0.19 -13.91
CA PHE A 64 -8.97 0.84 -14.46
C PHE A 64 -7.75 0.22 -15.20
N PHE A 65 -7.88 -0.99 -15.75
CA PHE A 65 -6.83 -1.65 -16.52
C PHE A 65 -7.06 -1.55 -18.05
N PRO A 66 -5.99 -1.53 -18.86
CA PRO A 66 -4.59 -1.36 -18.47
C PRO A 66 -4.24 0.10 -18.17
N HIS A 67 -3.30 0.33 -17.25
CA HIS A 67 -2.78 1.67 -16.98
C HIS A 67 -1.78 2.10 -18.05
N ALA A 68 -1.87 3.36 -18.50
CA ALA A 68 -0.87 4.02 -19.31
C ALA A 68 -0.69 5.48 -18.86
N HIS A 69 0.57 5.90 -18.73
CA HIS A 69 0.92 7.23 -18.23
C HIS A 69 1.32 8.23 -19.35
N HIS A 70 1.61 7.74 -20.55
CA HIS A 70 1.84 8.52 -21.77
C HIS A 70 1.48 7.67 -23.01
N PRO A 71 1.39 8.26 -24.22
CA PRO A 71 1.18 7.48 -25.44
C PRO A 71 2.21 6.35 -25.57
N HIS A 72 1.76 5.12 -25.84
CA HIS A 72 2.59 3.90 -25.91
C HIS A 72 3.30 3.46 -24.61
N GLY A 73 3.00 4.09 -23.46
CA GLY A 73 3.57 3.75 -22.15
C GLY A 73 2.65 2.86 -21.31
N PHE A 74 2.20 1.72 -21.85
CA PHE A 74 1.29 0.79 -21.17
C PHE A 74 2.01 -0.09 -20.17
N TRP A 75 1.49 -0.17 -18.95
CA TRP A 75 2.08 -0.91 -17.84
C TRP A 75 1.53 -2.34 -17.78
N THR A 76 1.65 -3.09 -18.87
CA THR A 76 1.19 -4.49 -18.93
C THR A 76 2.32 -5.49 -18.72
N GLY A 77 3.59 -5.05 -18.80
CA GLY A 77 4.75 -5.92 -18.61
C GLY A 77 4.83 -6.53 -17.21
N TYR A 78 4.47 -5.78 -16.17
CA TYR A 78 4.54 -6.26 -14.78
C TYR A 78 3.53 -7.39 -14.48
N PHE A 79 2.55 -7.63 -15.37
CA PHE A 79 1.69 -8.81 -15.28
C PHE A 79 2.49 -10.12 -15.37
N THR A 80 3.67 -10.10 -16.01
CA THR A 80 4.53 -11.29 -16.19
C THR A 80 5.91 -11.17 -15.56
N SER A 81 6.42 -9.95 -15.29
CA SER A 81 7.75 -9.74 -14.66
C SER A 81 7.97 -10.63 -13.43
N ARG A 82 9.15 -11.24 -13.32
CA ARG A 82 9.53 -12.18 -12.22
C ARG A 82 8.48 -13.29 -11.99
N PRO A 83 8.17 -14.13 -12.99
CA PRO A 83 7.09 -15.12 -12.87
C PRO A 83 7.35 -16.18 -11.79
N ALA A 84 8.63 -16.49 -11.51
CA ALA A 84 9.00 -17.39 -10.42
C ALA A 84 8.60 -16.84 -9.04
N LEU A 85 8.81 -15.54 -8.79
CA LEU A 85 8.41 -14.90 -7.53
C LEU A 85 6.88 -14.83 -7.40
N LYS A 86 6.16 -14.51 -8.49
CA LYS A 86 4.69 -14.56 -8.54
C LYS A 86 4.16 -15.95 -8.19
N ARG A 87 4.75 -17.01 -8.75
CA ARG A 87 4.39 -18.40 -8.40
C ARG A 87 4.70 -18.69 -6.93
N PHE A 88 5.84 -18.24 -6.43
CA PHE A 88 6.25 -18.51 -5.05
C PHE A 88 5.29 -17.84 -4.05
N GLU A 89 4.89 -16.60 -4.29
CA GLU A 89 3.88 -15.90 -3.50
C GLU A 89 2.55 -16.70 -3.45
N ARG A 90 2.06 -17.23 -4.57
CA ARG A 90 0.81 -18.02 -4.59
C ARG A 90 0.94 -19.32 -3.81
N TYR A 91 2.09 -19.97 -3.92
CA TYR A 91 2.42 -21.17 -3.15
C TYR A 91 2.49 -20.88 -1.64
N SER A 92 3.20 -19.82 -1.25
CA SER A 92 3.29 -19.37 0.15
C SER A 92 1.92 -19.00 0.72
N ASN A 93 1.05 -18.35 -0.05
CA ASN A 93 -0.32 -18.06 0.38
C ASN A 93 -1.12 -19.36 0.60
N ASN A 94 -1.00 -20.35 -0.28
CA ASN A 94 -1.67 -21.64 -0.11
C ASN A 94 -1.28 -22.32 1.21
N ILE A 95 0.02 -22.37 1.51
CA ILE A 95 0.53 -22.88 2.79
C ILE A 95 -0.07 -22.09 3.96
N LEU A 96 -0.07 -20.75 3.88
CA LEU A 96 -0.62 -19.91 4.95
C LEU A 96 -2.10 -20.23 5.23
N GLN A 97 -2.91 -20.44 4.19
CA GLN A 97 -4.32 -20.80 4.37
C GLN A 97 -4.48 -22.18 5.01
N VAL A 98 -3.71 -23.18 4.58
CA VAL A 98 -3.76 -24.54 5.16
C VAL A 98 -3.38 -24.50 6.63
N ILE A 99 -2.29 -23.81 6.99
CA ILE A 99 -1.82 -23.75 8.38
C ILE A 99 -2.83 -23.01 9.27
N ARG A 100 -3.48 -21.96 8.78
CA ARG A 100 -4.56 -21.28 9.52
C ARG A 100 -5.72 -22.23 9.82
N GLN A 101 -6.17 -23.00 8.83
CA GLN A 101 -7.25 -23.98 9.00
C GLN A 101 -6.86 -25.09 9.97
N LEU A 102 -5.67 -25.67 9.80
CA LEU A 102 -5.15 -26.69 10.71
C LEU A 102 -5.06 -26.16 12.14
N ASN A 103 -4.56 -24.94 12.33
CA ASN A 103 -4.47 -24.32 13.64
C ASN A 103 -5.85 -24.13 14.30
N THR A 104 -6.87 -23.78 13.51
CA THR A 104 -8.24 -23.69 14.03
C THR A 104 -8.82 -25.05 14.40
N PHE A 105 -8.55 -26.10 13.63
CA PHE A 105 -9.07 -27.44 13.90
C PHE A 105 -8.37 -28.14 15.06
N SER A 106 -7.05 -27.98 15.18
CA SER A 106 -6.25 -28.61 16.23
C SER A 106 -6.27 -27.84 17.54
N ASN A 107 -6.86 -26.64 17.57
CA ASN A 107 -6.75 -25.67 18.67
C ASN A 107 -5.28 -25.43 19.09
N SER A 108 -4.35 -25.50 18.12
CA SER A 108 -2.94 -25.26 18.40
C SER A 108 -2.66 -23.77 18.67
N GLN A 109 -1.56 -23.50 19.35
CA GLN A 109 -1.10 -22.13 19.65
C GLN A 109 -0.01 -21.66 18.67
N LEU A 110 -0.15 -21.94 17.36
CA LEU A 110 0.85 -21.58 16.33
C LEU A 110 0.79 -20.10 15.91
N ARG A 111 0.40 -19.21 16.84
CA ARG A 111 0.13 -17.79 16.56
C ARG A 111 1.36 -17.10 15.97
N ASN A 112 2.54 -17.33 16.55
CA ASN A 112 3.78 -16.66 16.13
C ASN A 112 4.25 -17.13 14.75
N GLN A 113 4.08 -18.42 14.47
CA GLN A 113 4.44 -19.03 13.19
C GLN A 113 3.52 -18.53 12.07
N ILE A 114 2.21 -18.52 12.32
CA ILE A 114 1.22 -17.94 11.39
C ILE A 114 1.52 -16.46 11.19
N PHE A 115 1.86 -15.73 12.25
CA PHE A 115 2.20 -14.31 12.17
C PHE A 115 3.42 -14.06 11.26
N SER A 116 4.50 -14.83 11.41
CA SER A 116 5.71 -14.68 10.60
C SER A 116 5.44 -14.88 9.10
N LEU A 117 4.75 -15.96 8.71
CA LEU A 117 4.37 -16.15 7.30
C LEU A 117 3.35 -15.12 6.84
N SER A 118 2.43 -14.68 7.70
CA SER A 118 1.46 -13.62 7.37
C SER A 118 2.13 -12.28 7.08
N GLU A 119 3.16 -11.91 7.85
CA GLU A 119 3.94 -10.69 7.64
C GLU A 119 4.72 -10.77 6.32
N ALA A 120 5.43 -11.86 6.07
CA ALA A 120 6.14 -12.07 4.81
C ALA A 120 5.19 -12.00 3.60
N MET A 121 4.01 -12.63 3.71
CA MET A 121 2.96 -12.58 2.68
C MET A 121 2.41 -11.17 2.48
N ALA A 122 2.21 -10.40 3.55
CA ALA A 122 1.73 -9.03 3.47
C ALA A 122 2.74 -8.12 2.77
N ILE A 123 4.03 -8.25 3.09
CA ILE A 123 5.12 -7.53 2.41
C ILE A 123 5.18 -7.91 0.93
N ALA A 124 4.98 -9.20 0.59
CA ALA A 124 4.96 -9.66 -0.80
C ALA A 124 3.82 -9.05 -1.62
N GLN A 125 2.75 -8.54 -1.00
CA GLN A 125 1.67 -7.82 -1.71
C GLN A 125 2.02 -6.34 -2.02
N HIS A 126 3.16 -5.83 -1.57
CA HIS A 126 3.62 -4.49 -1.95
C HIS A 126 3.61 -4.35 -3.48
N HIS A 127 3.26 -3.16 -3.99
CA HIS A 127 3.08 -2.93 -5.42
C HIS A 127 4.37 -2.98 -6.24
N ASP A 128 5.55 -3.08 -5.59
CA ASP A 128 6.82 -3.44 -6.23
C ASP A 128 7.31 -4.86 -5.94
N ALA A 129 6.59 -5.63 -5.11
CA ALA A 129 6.96 -6.99 -4.76
C ALA A 129 6.34 -7.99 -5.75
N VAL A 130 5.09 -8.39 -5.55
CA VAL A 130 4.41 -9.36 -6.45
C VAL A 130 4.33 -8.86 -7.90
N SER A 131 4.38 -7.55 -8.14
CA SER A 131 4.44 -6.96 -9.49
C SER A 131 5.76 -7.24 -10.21
N GLY A 132 6.85 -7.45 -9.48
CA GLY A 132 8.19 -7.69 -10.03
C GLY A 132 8.88 -6.44 -10.58
N THR A 133 8.62 -5.26 -10.00
CA THR A 133 9.20 -3.96 -10.41
C THR A 133 10.33 -3.45 -9.51
N GLU A 134 10.75 -4.26 -8.53
CA GLU A 134 11.86 -4.03 -7.62
C GLU A 134 13.25 -4.39 -8.21
N LYS A 135 14.31 -3.92 -7.54
CA LYS A 135 15.70 -4.31 -7.85
C LYS A 135 15.96 -5.77 -7.46
N GLN A 136 16.91 -6.43 -8.13
CA GLN A 136 17.17 -7.86 -7.94
C GLN A 136 17.44 -8.27 -6.48
N HIS A 137 18.22 -7.49 -5.71
CA HIS A 137 18.49 -7.83 -4.31
C HIS A 137 17.24 -7.70 -3.42
N VAL A 138 16.30 -6.81 -3.77
CA VAL A 138 15.01 -6.68 -3.08
C VAL A 138 14.12 -7.87 -3.41
N ALA A 139 14.10 -8.32 -4.68
CA ALA A 139 13.42 -9.56 -5.07
C ALA A 139 13.94 -10.79 -4.30
N ASN A 140 15.27 -10.86 -4.10
CA ASN A 140 15.90 -11.90 -3.31
C ASN A 140 15.48 -11.82 -1.83
N ASP A 141 15.39 -10.62 -1.25
CA ASP A 141 14.90 -10.40 0.12
C ASP A 141 13.44 -10.83 0.28
N TYR A 142 12.56 -10.51 -0.69
CA TYR A 142 11.17 -11.00 -0.67
C TYR A 142 11.09 -12.52 -0.71
N ALA A 143 11.85 -13.18 -1.59
CA ALA A 143 11.91 -14.64 -1.65
C ALA A 143 12.45 -15.23 -0.32
N GLN A 144 13.49 -14.63 0.26
CA GLN A 144 14.04 -15.07 1.55
C GLN A 144 12.99 -14.98 2.66
N ARG A 145 12.27 -13.85 2.78
CA ARG A 145 11.20 -13.68 3.78
C ARG A 145 10.11 -14.73 3.65
N LEU A 146 9.65 -15.01 2.43
CA LEU A 146 8.63 -16.03 2.17
C LEU A 146 9.14 -17.43 2.54
N SER A 147 10.39 -17.77 2.20
CA SER A 147 11.01 -19.04 2.58
C SER A 147 11.09 -19.19 4.09
N THR A 148 11.64 -18.19 4.79
CA THR A 148 11.76 -18.20 6.25
C THR A 148 10.38 -18.29 6.93
N GLY A 149 9.37 -17.60 6.39
CA GLY A 149 7.99 -17.69 6.88
C GLY A 149 7.40 -19.09 6.71
N ILE A 150 7.62 -19.73 5.56
CA ILE A 150 7.18 -21.12 5.33
C ILE A 150 7.89 -22.07 6.28
N ASP A 151 9.21 -21.98 6.41
CA ASP A 151 10.00 -22.85 7.28
C ASP A 151 9.54 -22.73 8.73
N ALA A 152 9.33 -21.51 9.22
CA ALA A 152 8.82 -21.26 10.56
C ALA A 152 7.43 -21.88 10.79
N ALA A 153 6.61 -21.96 9.74
CA ALA A 153 5.24 -22.47 9.81
C ALA A 153 5.15 -23.99 9.62
N VAL A 154 6.04 -24.60 8.84
CA VAL A 154 6.01 -26.04 8.49
C VAL A 154 6.88 -26.90 9.42
N VAL A 155 8.07 -26.42 9.83
CA VAL A 155 9.08 -27.21 10.57
C VAL A 155 8.63 -27.64 11.98
N ARG A 156 7.45 -27.24 12.44
CA ARG A 156 6.90 -27.62 13.76
C ARG A 156 5.53 -28.28 13.72
N ILE A 157 5.04 -28.66 12.52
CA ILE A 157 3.79 -29.41 12.37
C ILE A 157 4.07 -30.93 12.33
N PHE A 158 5.31 -31.34 12.09
CA PHE A 158 5.82 -32.70 12.23
C PHE A 158 7.00 -32.73 13.20
#